data_AF-A0A6N7Y3R3-F1
#
_entry.id   AF-A0A6N7Y3R3-F1
#
_cell.length_a   1.000
_cell.length_b   1.000
_cell.length_c   1.000
_cell.angle_alpha   90.00
_cell.angle_beta   90.00
_cell.angle_gamma   90.00
#
_symmetry.space_group_name_H-M   'P 1'
#
loop_
_entity.id
_entity.type
_entity.pdbx_description
1 polymer ?
#
loop_
_entity_poly.entity_id
_entity_poly.type
_entity_poly.pdbx_seq_one_letter_code
_entity_poly.pdbx_strand_id
1 'polypeptide(L)'
;MNNNREQVKRIKDMYPIGTRIELLSTMDDIQGVETGMKGTVTKVDDLGTIHMRWDNGRGLGLIPGEDNFKVLSRPQEEIKKSEEHSVDQSQGIGGMSL
;
A
#
# COMPACT_ATOMS: atom_id res chain seq x y z
N MET A 1 -19.33 -7.87 16.56
CA MET A 1 -18.39 -7.20 15.63
C MET A 1 -17.25 -8.15 15.30
N ASN A 2 -17.28 -8.81 14.14
CA ASN A 2 -16.17 -9.63 13.61
C ASN A 2 -15.39 -8.86 12.54
N ASN A 3 -15.17 -7.56 12.75
CA ASN A 3 -14.61 -6.64 11.77
C ASN A 3 -13.14 -6.94 11.39
N ASN A 4 -12.41 -7.67 12.25
CA ASN A 4 -10.99 -7.96 12.04
C ASN A 4 -10.74 -8.93 10.88
N ARG A 5 -11.59 -9.95 10.67
CA ARG A 5 -11.33 -10.97 9.64
C ARG A 5 -11.49 -10.43 8.22
N GLU A 6 -12.53 -9.64 7.99
CA GLU A 6 -12.74 -9.00 6.68
C GLU A 6 -11.66 -7.95 6.40
N GLN A 7 -11.25 -7.20 7.42
CA GLN A 7 -10.15 -6.24 7.29
C GLN A 7 -8.84 -6.94 6.94
N VAL A 8 -8.47 -7.99 7.65
CA VAL A 8 -7.28 -8.79 7.36
C VAL A 8 -7.34 -9.39 5.96
N LYS A 9 -8.51 -9.87 5.53
CA LYS A 9 -8.70 -10.37 4.16
C LYS A 9 -8.44 -9.28 3.13
N ARG A 10 -8.98 -8.07 3.32
CA ARG A 10 -8.69 -6.92 2.44
C ARG A 10 -7.20 -6.57 2.40
N ILE A 11 -6.51 -6.63 3.54
CA ILE A 11 -5.06 -6.39 3.59
C ILE A 11 -4.32 -7.46 2.78
N LYS A 12 -4.68 -8.75 2.95
CA LYS A 12 -4.12 -9.86 2.17
C LYS A 12 -4.36 -9.67 0.66
N ASP A 13 -5.54 -9.21 0.26
CA ASP A 13 -5.90 -8.96 -1.14
C ASP A 13 -5.17 -7.73 -1.72
N MET A 14 -4.95 -6.68 -0.92
CA MET A 14 -4.24 -5.46 -1.35
C MET A 14 -2.73 -5.64 -1.44
N TYR A 15 -2.16 -6.49 -0.58
CA TYR A 15 -0.72 -6.71 -0.43
C TYR A 15 -0.37 -8.20 -0.53
N PRO A 16 -0.58 -8.83 -1.71
CA PRO A 16 -0.21 -10.22 -1.91
C PRO A 16 1.31 -10.43 -1.80
N ILE A 17 1.71 -11.67 -1.51
CA ILE A 17 3.11 -12.09 -1.42
C ILE A 17 3.82 -11.77 -2.73
N GLY A 18 4.97 -11.09 -2.66
CA GLY A 18 5.69 -10.59 -3.83
C GLY A 18 5.44 -9.12 -4.14
N THR A 19 4.51 -8.46 -3.44
CA THR A 19 4.28 -7.02 -3.60
C THR A 19 5.54 -6.25 -3.21
N ARG A 20 5.97 -5.34 -4.08
CA ARG A 20 7.12 -4.47 -3.85
C ARG A 20 6.67 -3.16 -3.23
N ILE A 21 7.28 -2.79 -2.12
CA ILE A 21 6.93 -1.60 -1.34
C ILE A 21 8.18 -0.77 -1.09
N GLU A 22 8.02 0.55 -1.08
CA GLU A 22 9.01 1.54 -0.64
C GLU A 22 8.53 2.20 0.64
N LEU A 23 9.37 2.24 1.66
CA LEU A 23 9.09 2.95 2.89
C LEU A 23 9.23 4.46 2.66
N LEU A 24 8.19 5.23 2.98
CA LEU A 24 8.18 6.69 2.76
C LEU A 24 8.58 7.49 4.00
N SER A 25 8.65 6.86 5.17
CA SER A 25 9.06 7.50 6.41
C SER A 25 9.91 6.57 7.25
N THR A 26 10.97 7.10 7.83
CA THR A 26 11.83 6.35 8.74
C THR A 26 10.99 5.88 9.91
N MET A 27 11.04 4.58 10.19
CA MET A 27 10.39 4.05 11.38
C MET A 27 11.17 4.51 12.61
N ASP A 28 10.44 4.89 13.65
CA ASP A 28 10.99 5.36 14.95
C ASP A 28 11.70 4.24 15.74
N ASP A 29 11.88 3.07 15.12
CA ASP A 29 12.62 1.98 15.72
C ASP A 29 14.12 2.28 15.63
N ILE A 30 14.84 2.04 16.73
CA ILE A 30 16.28 2.36 16.95
C ILE A 30 17.19 1.61 15.96
N GLN A 31 16.59 0.72 15.19
CA GLN A 31 17.15 -0.19 14.20
C GLN A 31 16.61 0.11 12.78
N GLY A 32 16.01 1.29 12.58
CA GLY A 32 15.06 1.61 11.51
C GLY A 32 15.55 1.43 10.08
N VAL A 33 14.71 0.73 9.30
CA VAL A 33 14.71 0.78 7.83
C VAL A 33 14.65 2.25 7.41
N GLU A 34 15.64 2.69 6.62
CA GLU A 34 15.74 4.08 6.18
C GLU A 34 14.58 4.46 5.24
N THR A 35 14.23 5.75 5.22
CA THR A 35 13.30 6.28 4.21
C THR A 35 13.82 5.97 2.81
N GLY A 36 12.93 5.56 1.91
CA GLY A 36 13.26 5.15 0.54
C GLY A 36 13.71 3.69 0.41
N MET A 37 13.82 2.95 1.52
CA MET A 37 14.17 1.54 1.45
C MET A 37 13.05 0.73 0.80
N LYS A 38 13.45 -0.20 -0.06
CA LYS A 38 12.54 -1.08 -0.77
C LYS A 38 12.57 -2.47 -0.17
N GLY A 39 11.42 -3.12 -0.20
CA GLY A 39 11.23 -4.44 0.33
C GLY A 39 10.13 -5.17 -0.40
N THR A 40 10.07 -6.48 -0.20
CA THR A 40 9.07 -7.34 -0.81
C THR A 40 8.24 -8.02 0.27
N VAL A 41 6.91 -8.01 0.10
CA VAL A 41 5.98 -8.72 0.98
C VAL A 41 6.27 -10.21 0.94
N THR A 42 6.50 -10.81 2.11
CA THR A 42 6.69 -12.26 2.26
C THR A 42 5.46 -12.95 2.80
N LYS A 43 4.67 -12.27 3.65
CA LYS A 43 3.46 -12.80 4.26
C LYS A 43 2.60 -11.67 4.83
N VAL A 44 1.30 -11.89 4.98
CA VAL A 44 0.42 -11.08 5.84
C VAL A 44 -0.16 -12.01 6.90
N ASP A 45 -0.03 -11.65 8.18
CA ASP A 45 -0.55 -12.47 9.27
C ASP A 45 -2.04 -12.20 9.56
N ASP A 46 -2.57 -12.87 10.59
CA ASP A 46 -3.98 -12.77 10.94
C ASP A 46 -4.32 -11.55 11.80
N LEU A 47 -3.31 -10.75 12.17
CA LEU A 47 -3.48 -9.45 12.80
C LEU A 47 -3.52 -8.31 11.76
N GLY A 48 -3.11 -8.59 10.53
CA GLY A 48 -3.06 -7.60 9.45
C GLY A 48 -1.70 -6.94 9.31
N THR A 49 -0.68 -7.45 9.98
CA THR A 49 0.70 -7.00 9.80
C THR A 49 1.28 -7.62 8.53
N ILE A 50 1.90 -6.78 7.72
CA ILE A 50 2.56 -7.15 6.47
C ILE A 50 4.01 -7.47 6.80
N HIS A 51 4.39 -8.73 6.71
CA HIS A 51 5.77 -9.18 6.86
C HIS A 51 6.54 -8.86 5.59
N MET A 52 7.62 -8.10 5.75
CA MET A 52 8.47 -7.64 4.66
C MET A 52 9.82 -8.32 4.71
N ARG A 53 10.42 -8.52 3.53
CA ARG A 53 11.86 -8.71 3.38
C ARG A 53 12.42 -7.47 2.71
N TRP A 54 13.09 -6.64 3.51
CA TRP A 54 13.75 -5.43 3.02
C TRP A 54 15.06 -5.79 2.31
N ASP A 55 15.49 -4.93 1.38
CA ASP A 55 16.69 -5.16 0.58
C ASP A 55 17.98 -5.20 1.41
N ASN A 56 18.00 -4.53 2.56
CA ASN A 56 19.10 -4.60 3.52
C ASN A 56 19.11 -5.91 4.35
N GLY A 57 18.22 -6.85 4.04
CA GLY A 57 18.09 -8.13 4.75
C GLY A 57 17.25 -8.07 6.03
N ARG A 58 16.70 -6.91 6.40
CA ARG A 58 15.81 -6.80 7.57
C ARG A 58 14.43 -7.39 7.30
N GLY A 59 13.78 -7.86 8.36
CA GLY A 59 12.46 -8.50 8.34
C GLY A 59 11.34 -7.70 9.02
N LEU A 60 11.50 -6.37 9.17
CA LEU A 60 10.57 -5.54 9.92
C LEU A 60 9.20 -5.47 9.22
N GLY A 61 8.11 -5.73 9.96
CA GLY A 61 6.76 -5.69 9.42
C GLY A 61 6.22 -4.27 9.22
N LEU A 62 5.19 -4.14 8.38
CA LEU A 62 4.41 -2.91 8.18
C LEU A 62 2.99 -3.09 8.72
N ILE A 63 2.43 -2.03 9.29
CA ILE A 63 1.05 -1.91 9.75
C ILE A 63 0.35 -0.87 8.88
N PRO A 64 -0.61 -1.27 8.01
CA PRO A 64 -1.39 -0.33 7.23
C PRO A 64 -2.14 0.67 8.13
N GLY A 65 -1.88 1.97 7.92
CA GLY A 65 -2.49 3.07 8.67
C GLY A 65 -1.62 3.63 9.80
N GLU A 66 -0.58 2.91 10.22
CA GLU A 66 0.45 3.43 11.12
C GLU A 66 1.73 3.76 10.34
N ASP A 67 2.15 2.86 9.45
CA ASP A 67 3.35 3.05 8.64
C ASP A 67 3.06 3.76 7.32
N ASN A 68 3.96 4.68 6.94
CA ASN A 68 3.89 5.40 5.67
C ASN A 68 4.74 4.71 4.61
N PHE A 69 4.09 4.13 3.60
CA PHE A 69 4.75 3.40 2.53
C PHE A 69 3.98 3.50 1.20
N LYS A 70 4.68 3.19 0.10
CA LYS A 70 4.13 3.18 -1.26
C LYS A 70 4.31 1.81 -1.91
N VAL A 71 3.26 1.31 -2.53
CA VAL A 71 3.35 0.11 -3.40
C VAL A 71 4.00 0.51 -4.72
N LEU A 72 5.10 -0.15 -5.07
CA LEU A 72 5.84 0.05 -6.32
C LEU A 72 5.36 -0.89 -7.42
N SER A 73 5.14 -2.17 -7.08
CA SER A 73 4.62 -3.16 -8.01
C SER A 73 3.91 -4.29 -7.26
N ARG A 74 2.95 -4.93 -7.90
CA ARG A 74 2.29 -6.13 -7.39
C ARG A 74 2.70 -7.32 -8.25
N PRO A 75 2.82 -8.53 -7.67
CA PRO A 75 2.95 -9.76 -8.46
C PRO A 75 1.75 -9.81 -9.40
N GLN A 76 2.03 -9.89 -10.69
CA GLN A 76 1.00 -9.74 -11.72
C GLN A 76 0.12 -11.00 -11.74
N GLU A 77 -1.06 -10.91 -11.14
CA GLU A 77 -2.24 -11.58 -11.68
C GLU A 77 -3.13 -10.50 -12.29
N GLU A 78 -3.40 -10.62 -13.59
CA GLU A 78 -4.17 -9.67 -14.40
C GLU A 78 -5.59 -9.46 -13.83
N ILE A 79 -5.84 -8.41 -13.05
CA ILE A 79 -7.21 -7.87 -12.92
C ILE A 79 -7.19 -6.34 -12.86
N LYS A 80 -7.34 -5.76 -14.07
CA LYS A 80 -8.05 -4.52 -14.44
C LYS A 80 -7.96 -3.31 -13.49
N LYS A 81 -7.09 -2.39 -13.91
CA LYS A 81 -7.27 -0.92 -13.91
C LYS A 81 -8.58 -0.41 -13.28
N SER A 82 -8.56 -0.15 -11.98
CA SER A 82 -9.49 0.77 -11.31
C SER A 82 -8.67 1.81 -10.55
N GLU A 83 -7.92 2.61 -11.30
CA GLU A 83 -7.50 3.92 -10.84
C GLU A 83 -8.60 4.90 -11.25
N GLU A 84 -9.57 5.05 -10.36
CA GLU A 84 -10.43 6.22 -10.30
C GLU A 84 -9.52 7.43 -10.02
N HIS A 85 -9.07 8.08 -11.08
CA HIS A 85 -8.58 9.45 -10.98
C HIS A 85 -9.82 10.31 -10.74
N SER A 86 -10.02 10.71 -9.49
CA SER A 86 -10.92 11.78 -9.10
C SER A 86 -10.49 13.08 -9.78
N VAL A 87 -11.18 13.44 -10.86
CA VAL A 87 -11.29 14.84 -11.29
C VAL A 87 -12.71 15.28 -10.95
N ASP A 88 -12.87 15.82 -9.75
CA ASP A 88 -13.96 16.72 -9.42
C ASP A 88 -13.46 18.15 -9.66
N GLN A 89 -14.10 18.89 -10.57
CA GLN A 89 -14.78 20.17 -10.24
C GLN A 89 -15.36 20.86 -11.49
N SER A 90 -16.71 20.85 -11.51
CA SER A 90 -17.64 21.94 -11.83
C SER A 90 -17.67 22.69 -13.19
N GLN A 91 -18.92 22.81 -13.66
CA GLN A 91 -19.50 23.49 -14.81
C GLN A 91 -19.15 24.98 -15.02
N GLY A 92 -19.12 25.39 -16.30
CA GLY A 92 -19.23 26.78 -16.75
C GLY A 92 -19.64 26.83 -18.24
N ILE A 93 -20.94 26.89 -18.48
CA ILE A 93 -21.63 27.02 -19.78
C ILE A 93 -20.98 28.06 -20.71
N GLY A 94 -20.51 27.60 -21.86
CA GLY A 94 -20.03 28.43 -22.96
C GLY A 94 -21.17 29.24 -23.60
N GLY A 95 -20.87 30.50 -23.89
CA GLY A 95 -21.79 31.42 -24.55
C GLY A 95 -22.12 31.00 -25.97
N MET A 96 -23.37 31.23 -26.35
CA MET A 96 -23.76 31.43 -27.73
C MET A 96 -24.05 32.92 -27.91
N SER A 97 -23.12 33.62 -28.55
CA SER A 97 -23.31 34.96 -29.08
C SER A 97 -23.56 34.88 -30.58
N LEU A 98 -24.54 35.69 -31.01
CA LEU A 98 -24.94 36.10 -32.37
C LEU A 98 -25.82 35.11 -33.16
#